data_AF-A0A7C5KU59-F1
#
_entry.id   AF-A0A7C5KU59-F1
#
_cell.length_a   1.000
_cell.length_b   1.000
_cell.length_c   1.000
_cell.angle_alpha   90.00
_cell.angle_beta   90.00
_cell.angle_gamma   90.00
#
_symmetry.space_group_name_H-M   'P 1'
#
loop_
_entity.id
_entity.type
_entity.pdbx_description
1 polymer ?
#
loop_
_entity_poly.entity_id
_entity_poly.type
_entity_poly.pdbx_seq_one_letter_code
_entity_poly.pdbx_strand_id
1 'polypeptide(L)'
;AKILMSGDVGAALEPADAPMFVTDFAGHIPKMEMFHQRWMPSNRAKQEWIDRVRKLDIEYMAPQHGRIFKGEDVQRFLDWFEALEVGTGITRA
;
A
#
# COMPACT_ATOMS: atom_id res chain seq x y z
N ALA A 1 -14.77 4.20 14.22
CA ALA A 1 -13.36 4.00 13.83
C ALA A 1 -13.12 4.71 12.50
N LYS A 2 -11.94 5.30 12.31
CA LYS A 2 -11.59 6.03 11.07
C LYS A 2 -10.84 5.08 10.12
N ILE A 3 -11.60 4.36 9.31
CA ILE A 3 -11.09 3.25 8.47
C ILE A 3 -11.18 3.62 7.00
N LEU A 4 -10.07 3.48 6.26
CA LEU A 4 -10.04 3.52 4.80
C LEU A 4 -9.96 2.10 4.25
N MET A 5 -11.00 1.65 3.54
CA MET A 5 -10.92 0.45 2.69
C MET A 5 -10.23 0.84 1.38
N SER A 6 -8.98 0.41 1.19
CA SER A 6 -8.10 0.91 0.11
C SER A 6 -8.10 0.05 -1.16
N GLY A 7 -8.87 -1.06 -1.18
CA GLY A 7 -8.88 -1.99 -2.31
C GLY A 7 -7.51 -2.62 -2.51
N ASP A 8 -6.99 -2.61 -3.73
CA ASP A 8 -5.66 -3.16 -4.05
C ASP A 8 -4.49 -2.27 -3.60
N VAL A 9 -4.74 -1.01 -3.22
CA VAL A 9 -3.69 -0.14 -2.70
C VAL A 9 -3.35 -0.58 -1.27
N GLY A 10 -2.09 -0.93 -1.03
CA GLY A 10 -1.65 -1.57 0.22
C GLY A 10 -1.71 -3.09 0.18
N ALA A 11 -2.05 -3.70 -0.96
CA ALA A 11 -2.10 -5.15 -1.07
C ALA A 11 -0.71 -5.79 -0.87
N ALA A 12 -0.68 -6.88 -0.10
CA ALA A 12 0.50 -7.71 0.10
C ALA A 12 0.19 -9.17 -0.26
N LEU A 13 1.16 -9.84 -0.88
CA LEU A 13 1.09 -11.27 -1.16
C LEU A 13 1.57 -12.04 0.07
N GLU A 14 0.63 -12.69 0.76
CA GLU A 14 0.86 -13.36 2.04
C GLU A 14 0.15 -14.73 2.08
N PRO A 15 0.62 -15.68 2.88
CA PRO A 15 -0.10 -16.93 3.13
C PRO A 15 -1.41 -16.68 3.91
N ALA A 16 -2.32 -17.65 3.86
CA ALA A 16 -3.68 -17.51 4.42
C ALA A 16 -3.71 -17.32 5.95
N ASP A 17 -2.67 -17.72 6.67
CA ASP A 17 -2.53 -17.64 8.12
C ASP A 17 -1.75 -16.39 8.58
N ALA A 18 -1.45 -15.46 7.67
CA ALA A 18 -0.77 -14.22 8.02
C ALA A 18 -1.56 -13.42 9.07
N PRO A 19 -0.87 -12.84 10.07
CA PRO A 19 -1.49 -11.97 11.06
C PRO A 19 -2.30 -10.83 10.43
N MET A 20 -3.37 -10.41 11.11
CA MET A 20 -4.29 -9.39 10.62
C MET A 20 -3.65 -8.00 10.44
N PHE A 21 -2.65 -7.65 11.27
CA PHE A 21 -2.03 -6.33 11.29
C PHE A 21 -0.57 -6.37 10.86
N VAL A 22 -0.12 -5.27 10.25
CA VAL A 22 1.30 -4.98 10.09
C VAL A 22 1.89 -4.66 11.47
N THR A 23 2.97 -5.34 11.82
CA THR A 23 3.72 -5.11 13.08
C THR A 23 5.20 -4.78 12.83
N ASP A 24 5.67 -5.06 11.62
CA ASP A 24 6.99 -4.69 11.11
C ASP A 24 6.79 -4.21 9.67
N PHE A 25 6.79 -2.88 9.49
CA PHE A 25 6.57 -2.28 8.19
C PHE A 25 7.74 -2.57 7.22
N ALA A 26 8.98 -2.56 7.70
CA ALA A 26 10.15 -2.81 6.86
C ALA A 26 10.16 -4.24 6.31
N GLY A 27 9.85 -5.22 7.15
CA GLY A 27 9.64 -6.61 6.74
C GLY A 27 8.39 -6.84 5.88
N HIS A 28 7.47 -5.87 5.83
CA HIS A 28 6.26 -5.95 5.02
C HIS A 28 6.47 -5.47 3.57
N ILE A 29 7.38 -4.51 3.34
CA ILE A 29 7.65 -3.91 2.01
C ILE A 29 7.87 -4.95 0.90
N PRO A 30 8.73 -5.99 1.06
CA PRO A 30 9.01 -6.94 -0.02
C PRO A 30 7.77 -7.71 -0.51
N LYS A 31 6.73 -7.79 0.32
CA LYS A 31 5.46 -8.48 0.03
C LYS A 31 4.49 -7.63 -0.78
N MET A 32 4.69 -6.31 -0.78
CA MET A 32 3.87 -5.32 -1.48
C MET A 32 4.53 -4.82 -2.77
N GLU A 33 5.85 -4.68 -2.77
CA GLU A 33 6.59 -3.90 -3.76
C GLU A 33 6.33 -4.34 -5.20
N MET A 34 6.58 -5.60 -5.52
CA MET A 34 6.39 -6.14 -6.87
C MET A 34 4.93 -6.05 -7.33
N PHE A 35 3.97 -6.25 -6.41
CA PHE A 35 2.55 -6.12 -6.73
C PHE A 35 2.23 -4.69 -7.18
N HIS A 36 2.65 -3.69 -6.41
CA HIS A 36 2.39 -2.29 -6.73
C HIS A 36 3.14 -1.85 -7.99
N GLN A 37 4.41 -2.24 -8.16
CA GLN A 37 5.21 -1.95 -9.35
C GLN A 37 4.58 -2.51 -10.63
N ARG A 38 3.98 -3.71 -10.56
CA ARG A 38 3.38 -4.38 -11.72
C ARG A 38 1.95 -3.93 -12.03
N TRP A 39 1.15 -3.66 -11.00
CA TRP A 39 -0.29 -3.47 -11.16
C TRP A 39 -0.76 -2.02 -11.04
N MET A 40 0.00 -1.14 -10.37
CA MET A 40 -0.33 0.29 -10.33
C MET A 40 0.21 0.94 -11.61
N PRO A 41 -0.65 1.43 -12.52
CA PRO A 41 -0.24 1.66 -13.91
C PRO A 41 0.49 2.99 -14.14
N SER A 42 0.46 3.93 -13.20
CA SER A 42 1.12 5.23 -13.37
C SER A 42 1.42 5.92 -12.05
N ASN A 43 2.60 6.55 -11.97
CA ASN A 43 2.94 7.45 -10.87
C ASN A 43 1.95 8.63 -10.77
N ARG A 44 1.42 9.14 -11.90
CA ARG A 44 0.45 10.24 -11.87
C ARG A 44 -0.83 9.87 -11.12
N ALA A 45 -1.44 8.73 -11.44
CA ALA A 45 -2.66 8.28 -10.75
C ALA A 45 -2.38 7.97 -9.26
N LYS A 46 -1.20 7.40 -8.98
CA LYS A 46 -0.71 7.14 -7.62
C LYS A 46 -0.62 8.42 -6.79
N GLN A 47 0.06 9.46 -7.30
CA GLN A 47 0.21 10.73 -6.56
C GLN A 47 -1.13 11.42 -6.31
N GLU A 48 -2.01 11.47 -7.32
CA GLU A 48 -3.36 12.03 -7.18
C GLU A 48 -4.19 11.33 -6.10
N TRP A 49 -4.01 10.01 -5.93
CA TRP A 49 -4.65 9.26 -4.86
C TRP A 49 -4.03 9.60 -3.49
N ILE A 50 -2.70 9.61 -3.39
CA ILE A 50 -1.98 9.93 -2.14
C ILE A 50 -2.35 11.34 -1.64
N ASP A 51 -2.39 12.34 -2.53
CA ASP A 51 -2.72 13.72 -2.19
C ASP A 51 -4.13 13.89 -1.60
N ARG A 52 -5.08 13.05 -2.01
CA ARG A 52 -6.45 13.03 -1.47
C ARG A 52 -6.49 12.28 -0.15
N VAL A 53 -5.81 11.15 -0.07
CA VAL A 53 -5.79 10.29 1.12
C VAL A 53 -5.07 10.95 2.29
N ARG A 54 -3.98 11.71 2.06
CA ARG A 54 -3.27 12.46 3.10
C ARG A 54 -4.11 13.54 3.79
N LYS A 55 -5.22 13.97 3.17
CA LYS A 55 -6.16 14.95 3.76
C LYS A 55 -7.18 14.30 4.69
N LEU A 56 -7.26 12.97 4.69
CA LEU A 56 -8.18 12.21 5.53
C LEU A 56 -7.53 11.92 6.88
N ASP A 57 -8.34 11.94 7.93
CA ASP A 57 -7.96 11.47 9.25
C ASP A 57 -8.19 9.95 9.32
N ILE A 58 -7.11 9.17 9.20
CA ILE A 58 -7.15 7.70 9.06
C ILE A 58 -6.43 7.05 10.23
N GLU A 59 -7.14 6.19 10.96
CA GLU A 59 -6.57 5.36 12.03
C GLU A 59 -6.18 3.96 11.53
N TYR A 60 -6.95 3.43 10.57
CA TYR A 60 -6.71 2.14 9.93
C TYR A 60 -6.83 2.24 8.41
N MET A 61 -5.88 1.65 7.69
CA MET A 61 -6.00 1.42 6.24
C MET A 61 -6.07 -0.10 6.00
N ALA A 62 -7.17 -0.53 5.39
CA ALA A 62 -7.49 -1.94 5.17
C ALA A 62 -7.49 -2.25 3.66
N PRO A 63 -6.45 -2.90 3.13
CA PRO A 63 -6.44 -3.39 1.75
C PRO A 63 -7.36 -4.61 1.60
N GLN A 64 -7.76 -4.92 0.37
CA GLN A 64 -8.53 -6.12 0.03
C GLN A 64 -7.70 -7.41 0.19
N HIS A 65 -6.38 -7.30 0.08
CA HIS A 65 -5.43 -8.41 0.21
C HIS A 65 -4.32 -8.03 1.19
N GLY A 66 -3.84 -8.98 1.98
CA GLY A 66 -2.75 -8.74 2.93
C GLY A 66 -3.23 -8.25 4.30
N ARG A 67 -2.43 -7.38 4.94
CA ARG A 67 -2.60 -6.99 6.35
C ARG A 67 -3.08 -5.54 6.48
N ILE A 68 -3.70 -5.23 7.61
CA ILE A 68 -4.20 -3.88 7.94
C ILE A 68 -3.04 -3.02 8.50
N PHE A 69 -2.92 -1.79 8.02
CA PHE A 69 -2.02 -0.76 8.57
C PHE A 69 -2.75 0.03 9.65
N LYS A 70 -2.07 0.31 10.76
CA LYS A 70 -2.63 1.02 11.91
C LYS A 70 -1.72 2.16 12.37
N GLY A 71 -2.31 3.29 12.73
CA GLY A 71 -1.58 4.40 13.33
C GLY A 71 -0.46 4.91 12.42
N GLU A 72 0.78 4.96 12.92
CA GLU A 72 1.93 5.47 12.17
C GLU A 72 2.21 4.70 10.87
N ASP A 73 1.90 3.40 10.81
CA ASP A 73 2.16 2.58 9.62
C ASP A 73 1.29 3.01 8.43
N VAL A 74 0.18 3.73 8.66
CA VAL A 74 -0.58 4.35 7.57
C VAL A 74 0.26 5.42 6.88
N GLN A 75 0.94 6.28 7.63
CA GLN A 75 1.79 7.33 7.05
C GLN A 75 3.06 6.73 6.42
N ARG A 76 3.69 5.75 7.08
CA ARG A 76 4.83 5.04 6.51
C ARG A 76 4.50 4.37 5.19
N PHE A 77 3.29 3.79 5.06
CA PHE A 77 2.81 3.27 3.79
C PHE A 77 2.70 4.36 2.73
N LEU A 78 2.07 5.50 3.03
CA LEU A 78 1.90 6.59 2.06
C LEU A 78 3.24 7.16 1.61
N ASP A 79 4.18 7.35 2.53
CA ASP A 79 5.53 7.84 2.23
C ASP A 79 6.30 6.85 1.33
N TRP A 80 6.24 5.55 1.66
CA TRP A 80 6.84 4.50 0.83
C TRP A 80 6.20 4.42 -0.56
N PHE A 81 4.87 4.44 -0.62
CA PHE A 81 4.14 4.30 -1.87
C PHE A 81 4.38 5.52 -2.77
N GLU A 82 4.46 6.72 -2.20
CA GLU A 82 4.82 7.95 -2.91
C GLU A 82 6.19 7.85 -3.58
N ALA A 83 7.19 7.28 -2.90
CA ALA A 83 8.54 7.08 -3.42
C ALA A 83 8.68 5.91 -4.40
N LEU A 84 7.75 4.94 -4.39
CA LEU A 84 7.82 3.75 -5.22
C LEU A 84 7.49 4.07 -6.69
N GLU A 85 8.43 3.85 -7.60
CA GLU A 85 8.15 3.90 -9.04
C GLU A 85 7.23 2.74 -9.45
N VAL A 86 6.10 3.03 -10.10
CA VAL A 86 5.11 2.01 -10.52
C VAL A 86 4.90 1.97 -12.03
N GLY A 87 4.22 0.94 -12.52
CA GLY A 87 4.03 0.69 -13.96
C GLY A 87 5.28 0.15 -14.63
N THR A 88 6.29 -0.26 -13.85
CA THR A 88 7.59 -0.74 -14.34
C THR A 88 7.56 -2.20 -14.76
N GLY A 89 6.53 -2.97 -14.37
CA GLY A 89 6.41 -4.39 -14.69
C GLY A 89 6.09 -4.74 -16.14
N ILE A 90 6.18 -3.78 -17.08
CA ILE A 90 5.95 -3.96 -18.52
C ILE A 90 7.18 -3.60 -19.37
N THR A 91 8.39 -3.52 -18.80
CA THR A 91 9.61 -3.26 -19.60
C THR A 91 9.71 -4.26 -20.75
N ARG A 92 9.65 -3.74 -21.98
CA ARG A 92 9.97 -4.49 -23.20
C ARG A 92 11.46 -4.80 -23.16
N ALA A 93 11.80 -6.08 -23.31
CA ALA A 93 13.16 -6.49 -23.66
C ALA A 93 13.58 -5.90 -25.01
#